data_AF-A0A9E4H568-F1
#
_entry.id   AF-A0A9E4H568-F1
#
_cell.length_a   1.000
_cell.length_b   1.000
_cell.length_c   1.000
_cell.angle_alpha   90.00
_cell.angle_beta   90.00
_cell.angle_gamma   90.00
#
_symmetry.space_group_name_H-M   'P 1'
#
loop_
_entity.id
_entity.type
_entity.pdbx_description
1 polymer ?
#
loop_
_entity_poly.entity_id
_entity_poly.type
_entity_poly.pdbx_seq_one_letter_code
_entity_poly.pdbx_strand_id
1 'polypeptide(L)'
;MRTTIFVISLFLISKVWGQNDHDQRPVIEHSDTSHVHSIKEFFSEGELSGHFRHYFMSTLNEGALSDYYANAVGGFIKYESSRWNGFKVGVGGNFIYNLYSSNLMERDELSHRTARFERQLFDITDPENHHDLDRLEELYINYRRKRISLTLGKQSIYSPLVNPQDGRMKPYVLDGLWVDYAPAEGWL
;
A
#
# COMPACT_ATOMS: atom_id res chain seq x y z
N MET A 1 4.64 -38.52 -48.37
CA MET A 1 4.91 -38.22 -46.95
C MET A 1 4.37 -36.83 -46.65
N ARG A 2 3.33 -36.71 -45.81
CA ARG A 2 2.75 -35.43 -45.39
C ARG A 2 3.24 -35.15 -43.96
N THR A 3 3.90 -34.02 -43.76
CA THR A 3 4.36 -33.57 -42.44
C THR A 3 3.35 -32.56 -41.93
N THR A 4 2.60 -32.90 -40.89
CA THR A 4 1.63 -32.02 -40.23
C THR A 4 2.34 -31.30 -39.09
N ILE A 5 2.40 -29.97 -39.12
CA ILE A 5 2.93 -29.13 -38.04
C ILE A 5 1.72 -28.61 -37.25
N PHE A 6 1.67 -28.91 -35.94
CA PHE A 6 0.72 -28.31 -35.02
C PHE A 6 1.31 -27.03 -34.44
N VAL A 7 0.69 -25.89 -34.75
CA VAL A 7 0.95 -24.61 -34.05
C VAL A 7 -0.16 -24.45 -33.03
N ILE A 8 0.17 -24.60 -31.74
CA ILE A 8 -0.75 -24.31 -30.64
C ILE A 8 -0.58 -22.83 -30.31
N SER A 9 -1.52 -22.01 -30.79
CA SER A 9 -1.66 -20.61 -30.39
C SER A 9 -2.55 -20.55 -29.15
N LEU A 10 -1.96 -20.27 -27.98
CA LEU A 10 -2.70 -20.04 -26.74
C LEU A 10 -3.12 -18.56 -26.68
N PHE A 11 -4.30 -18.23 -27.19
CA PHE A 11 -4.93 -16.93 -26.95
C PHE A 11 -5.59 -16.95 -25.56
N LEU A 12 -4.90 -16.42 -24.55
CA LEU A 12 -5.52 -16.07 -23.28
C LEU A 12 -6.15 -14.67 -23.42
N ILE A 13 -7.46 -14.67 -23.68
CA ILE A 13 -8.31 -13.48 -23.57
C ILE A 13 -8.56 -13.25 -22.08
N SER A 14 -7.80 -12.35 -21.46
CA SER A 14 -8.23 -11.73 -20.20
C SER A 14 -8.86 -10.38 -20.52
N LYS A 15 -10.20 -10.33 -20.58
CA LYS A 15 -10.92 -9.08 -20.38
C LYS A 15 -10.72 -8.67 -18.91
N VAL A 16 -9.64 -7.97 -18.63
CA VAL A 16 -9.43 -7.32 -17.34
C VAL A 16 -10.25 -6.04 -17.34
N TRP A 17 -11.46 -6.11 -16.79
CA TRP A 17 -12.13 -4.93 -16.26
C TRP A 17 -11.46 -4.62 -14.92
N GLY A 18 -10.36 -3.87 -14.97
CA GLY A 18 -9.72 -3.31 -13.78
C GLY A 18 -10.45 -2.04 -13.39
N GLN A 19 -11.58 -2.16 -12.71
CA GLN A 19 -12.17 -1.04 -12.00
C GLN A 19 -11.37 -0.88 -10.71
N ASN A 20 -10.34 -0.03 -10.75
CA ASN A 20 -9.61 0.40 -9.55
C ASN A 20 -10.52 1.35 -8.75
N ASP A 21 -11.52 0.79 -8.09
CA ASP A 21 -12.20 1.49 -7.00
C ASP A 21 -11.28 1.38 -5.77
N HIS A 22 -10.20 2.17 -5.78
CA HIS A 22 -9.53 2.58 -4.55
C HIS A 22 -10.43 3.58 -3.82
N ASP A 23 -11.62 3.14 -3.42
CA ASP A 23 -12.45 3.89 -2.49
C ASP A 23 -11.82 3.69 -1.09
N GLN A 24 -10.64 4.29 -0.88
CA GLN A 24 -10.01 4.47 0.44
C GLN A 24 -10.76 5.51 1.27
N ARG A 25 -12.08 5.61 1.10
CA ARG A 25 -12.89 6.26 2.11
C ARG A 25 -12.77 5.38 3.34
N PRO A 26 -12.49 5.91 4.53
CA PRO A 26 -12.78 5.17 5.74
C PRO A 26 -14.27 4.86 5.65
N VAL A 27 -14.62 3.62 5.28
CA VAL A 27 -15.97 3.12 5.49
C VAL A 27 -16.15 3.29 6.98
N ILE A 28 -17.00 4.24 7.37
CA ILE A 28 -17.42 4.38 8.75
C ILE A 28 -18.24 3.13 9.02
N GLU A 29 -17.53 2.06 9.36
CA GLU A 29 -18.15 0.81 9.72
C GLU A 29 -18.87 1.09 11.03
N HIS A 30 -20.20 1.12 10.91
CA HIS A 30 -21.14 1.10 12.03
C HIS A 30 -21.16 -0.31 12.61
N SER A 31 -19.99 -0.88 12.92
CA SER A 31 -19.94 -2.12 13.69
C SER A 31 -20.32 -1.77 15.13
N ASP A 32 -21.46 -2.34 15.52
CA ASP A 32 -22.14 -2.15 16.79
C ASP A 32 -21.18 -2.39 17.97
N THR A 33 -21.24 -1.50 18.96
CA THR A 33 -20.30 -1.38 20.08
C THR A 33 -20.41 -2.46 21.18
N SER A 34 -20.83 -3.67 20.87
CA SER A 34 -20.85 -4.80 21.81
C SER A 34 -20.28 -5.99 21.07
N HIS A 35 -19.15 -6.61 21.48
CA HIS A 35 -19.22 -7.78 22.34
C HIS A 35 -17.84 -8.21 22.91
N VAL A 36 -16.86 -7.29 23.01
CA VAL A 36 -15.53 -7.64 23.52
C VAL A 36 -15.44 -7.28 25.01
N HIS A 37 -15.40 -8.29 25.89
CA HIS A 37 -15.34 -8.12 27.34
C HIS A 37 -13.94 -8.38 27.92
N SER A 38 -12.99 -8.88 27.12
CA SER A 38 -11.64 -9.22 27.58
C SER A 38 -10.51 -8.76 26.64
N ILE A 39 -9.31 -8.59 27.21
CA ILE A 39 -8.07 -8.32 26.45
C ILE A 39 -7.77 -9.47 25.48
N LYS A 40 -8.18 -10.70 25.81
CA LYS A 40 -8.02 -11.85 24.93
C LYS A 40 -8.87 -11.69 23.66
N GLU A 41 -10.14 -11.35 23.81
CA GLU A 41 -11.05 -11.10 22.68
C GLU A 41 -10.59 -9.91 21.83
N PHE A 42 -10.06 -8.85 22.46
CA PHE A 42 -9.47 -7.70 21.77
C PHE A 42 -8.36 -8.09 20.77
N PHE A 43 -7.58 -9.12 21.07
CA PHE A 43 -6.54 -9.65 20.18
C PHE A 43 -6.98 -10.84 19.32
N SER A 44 -8.06 -11.54 19.67
CA SER A 44 -8.52 -12.72 18.91
C SER A 44 -9.60 -12.42 17.88
N GLU A 45 -10.38 -11.36 18.08
CA GLU A 45 -11.44 -10.90 17.16
C GLU A 45 -10.98 -9.75 16.26
N GLY A 46 -9.67 -9.49 16.19
CA GLY A 46 -9.13 -8.48 15.30
C GLY A 46 -9.22 -8.87 13.83
N GLU A 47 -9.16 -7.87 12.97
CA GLU A 47 -9.23 -8.03 11.53
C GLU A 47 -7.82 -8.02 10.93
N LEU A 48 -7.52 -9.03 10.12
CA LEU A 48 -6.33 -9.05 9.28
C LEU A 48 -6.73 -8.65 7.87
N SER A 49 -6.16 -7.56 7.36
CA SER A 49 -6.34 -7.09 6.00
C SER A 49 -4.99 -6.96 5.31
N GLY A 50 -5.02 -6.91 3.98
CA GLY A 50 -3.80 -6.77 3.20
C GLY A 50 -4.05 -6.83 1.71
N HIS A 51 -3.00 -6.54 0.96
CA HIS A 51 -3.01 -6.66 -0.48
C HIS A 51 -1.64 -7.07 -1.00
N PHE A 52 -1.63 -7.69 -2.17
CA PHE A 52 -0.44 -7.97 -2.93
C PHE A 52 -0.40 -7.06 -4.17
N ARG A 53 0.79 -6.63 -4.55
CA ARG A 53 1.01 -5.72 -5.67
C ARG A 53 2.20 -6.20 -6.49
N HIS A 54 2.02 -6.16 -7.80
CA HIS A 54 3.10 -6.23 -8.78
C HIS A 54 3.11 -4.90 -9.54
N TYR A 55 4.28 -4.27 -9.63
CA TYR A 55 4.44 -2.97 -10.27
C TYR A 55 5.63 -3.01 -11.23
N PHE A 56 5.36 -2.82 -12.51
CA PHE A 56 6.38 -2.66 -13.54
C PHE A 56 6.47 -1.19 -13.94
N MET A 57 7.70 -0.66 -13.95
CA MET A 57 8.00 0.71 -14.36
C MET A 57 9.12 0.70 -15.39
N SER A 58 9.00 1.55 -16.40
CA SER A 58 10.09 1.83 -17.31
C SER A 58 10.08 3.29 -17.73
N THR A 59 11.26 3.88 -17.80
CA THR A 59 11.49 5.26 -18.24
C THR A 59 12.33 5.21 -19.50
N LEU A 60 11.73 5.66 -20.60
CA LEU A 60 12.41 5.92 -21.87
C LEU A 60 12.89 7.37 -21.87
N ASN A 61 14.21 7.57 -21.92
CA ASN A 61 14.84 8.88 -21.89
C ASN A 61 15.19 9.35 -23.32
N GLU A 62 15.38 10.66 -23.48
CA GLU A 62 15.59 11.26 -24.79
C GLU A 62 17.00 11.00 -25.32
N GLY A 63 17.08 10.58 -26.59
CA GLY A 63 18.33 10.50 -27.34
C GLY A 63 19.27 9.43 -26.82
N ALA A 64 20.46 9.84 -26.38
CA ALA A 64 21.52 8.95 -25.92
C ALA A 64 21.55 8.76 -24.39
N LEU A 65 20.53 9.28 -23.68
CA LEU A 65 20.36 9.04 -22.26
C LEU A 65 19.97 7.58 -22.01
N SER A 66 20.46 7.03 -20.90
CA SER A 66 20.19 5.64 -20.52
C SER A 66 18.72 5.43 -20.15
N ASP A 67 18.13 4.34 -20.64
CA ASP A 67 16.78 3.90 -20.28
C ASP A 67 16.80 3.03 -19.01
N TYR A 68 15.72 3.08 -18.24
CA TYR A 68 15.62 2.33 -17.00
C TYR A 68 14.32 1.53 -16.93
N TYR A 69 14.38 0.42 -16.20
CA TYR A 69 13.18 -0.36 -15.87
C TYR A 69 13.34 -1.04 -14.52
N ALA A 70 12.20 -1.31 -13.87
CA ALA A 70 12.13 -2.08 -12.65
C ALA A 70 10.84 -2.90 -12.60
N ASN A 71 10.96 -4.12 -12.10
CA ASN A 71 9.84 -4.98 -11.78
C ASN A 71 9.85 -5.31 -10.29
N ALA A 72 8.85 -4.79 -9.59
CA ALA A 72 8.68 -4.96 -8.16
C ALA A 72 7.48 -5.86 -7.85
N VAL A 73 7.63 -6.73 -6.86
CA VAL A 73 6.52 -7.43 -6.23
C VAL A 73 6.54 -7.16 -4.74
N GLY A 74 5.38 -7.13 -4.11
CA GLY A 74 5.31 -6.85 -2.70
C GLY A 74 3.88 -6.87 -2.20
N GLY A 75 3.72 -6.52 -0.94
CA GLY A 75 2.42 -6.45 -0.34
C GLY A 75 2.43 -5.66 0.94
N PHE A 76 1.23 -5.45 1.45
CA PHE A 76 0.98 -4.82 2.73
C PHE A 76 0.07 -5.75 3.53
N ILE A 77 0.40 -5.92 4.81
CA ILE A 77 -0.40 -6.68 5.76
C ILE A 77 -0.65 -5.77 6.96
N LYS A 78 -1.89 -5.76 7.41
CA LYS A 78 -2.34 -4.96 8.55
C LYS A 78 -3.22 -5.80 9.46
N TYR A 79 -2.97 -5.66 10.74
CA TYR A 79 -3.81 -6.18 11.79
C TYR A 79 -4.44 -5.02 12.55
N GLU A 80 -5.76 -5.07 12.73
CA GLU A 80 -6.50 -4.14 13.56
C GLU A 80 -7.21 -4.89 14.68
N SER A 81 -6.99 -4.48 15.93
CA SER A 81 -7.70 -5.05 17.05
C SER A 81 -9.20 -4.75 16.96
N SER A 82 -10.01 -5.53 17.66
CA SER A 82 -11.40 -5.16 17.91
C SER A 82 -11.45 -3.90 18.79
N ARG A 83 -12.63 -3.27 18.85
CA ARG A 83 -12.81 -2.07 19.69
C ARG A 83 -13.21 -2.45 21.11
N TRP A 84 -12.42 -2.06 22.10
CA TRP A 84 -12.71 -2.25 23.51
C TRP A 84 -12.79 -0.90 24.24
N ASN A 85 -13.94 -0.62 24.88
CA ASN A 85 -14.22 0.67 25.54
C ASN A 85 -13.90 1.92 24.70
N GLY A 86 -14.11 1.81 23.38
CA GLY A 86 -13.82 2.87 22.43
C GLY A 86 -12.39 2.86 21.87
N PHE A 87 -11.46 2.07 22.41
CA PHE A 87 -10.08 1.97 21.93
C PHE A 87 -9.89 0.86 20.88
N LYS A 88 -9.05 1.12 19.88
CA LYS A 88 -8.59 0.19 18.85
C LYS A 88 -7.10 0.44 18.60
N VAL A 89 -6.34 -0.60 18.30
CA VAL A 89 -4.94 -0.52 17.89
C VAL A 89 -4.79 -1.09 16.48
N GLY A 90 -4.05 -0.40 15.62
CA GLY A 90 -3.70 -0.85 14.29
C GLY A 90 -2.19 -0.99 14.14
N VAL A 91 -1.75 -2.08 13.53
CA VAL A 91 -0.34 -2.39 13.25
C VAL A 91 -0.27 -2.91 11.82
N GLY A 92 0.55 -2.30 10.96
CA GLY A 92 0.69 -2.71 9.57
C GLY A 92 2.09 -2.53 9.03
N GLY A 93 2.48 -3.42 8.12
CA GLY A 93 3.80 -3.41 7.50
C GLY A 93 3.76 -3.84 6.04
N ASN A 94 4.79 -3.43 5.31
CA ASN A 94 4.97 -3.81 3.91
C ASN A 94 6.18 -4.73 3.74
N PHE A 95 6.20 -5.42 2.60
CA PHE A 95 7.37 -6.13 2.10
C PHE A 95 7.44 -5.91 0.59
N ILE A 96 8.62 -5.60 0.08
CA ILE A 96 8.83 -5.29 -1.33
C ILE A 96 10.11 -5.97 -1.80
N TYR A 97 10.04 -6.65 -2.93
CA TYR A 97 11.13 -7.37 -3.55
C TYR A 97 11.33 -6.89 -4.98
N ASN A 98 12.60 -6.70 -5.37
CA ASN A 98 12.99 -6.46 -6.74
C ASN A 98 13.17 -7.79 -7.46
N LEU A 99 12.33 -8.10 -8.46
CA LEU A 99 12.46 -9.32 -9.23
C LEU A 99 13.55 -9.19 -10.30
N TYR A 100 13.46 -8.14 -11.10
CA TYR A 100 14.43 -7.81 -12.14
C TYR A 100 14.33 -6.32 -12.46
N SER A 101 15.49 -5.68 -12.61
CA SER A 101 15.59 -4.26 -12.94
C SER A 101 16.85 -4.01 -13.76
N SER A 102 16.92 -2.85 -14.42
CA SER A 102 18.21 -2.32 -14.86
C SER A 102 19.09 -1.98 -13.64
N ASN A 103 20.34 -1.60 -13.88
CA ASN A 103 21.23 -1.19 -12.80
C ASN A 103 20.78 0.18 -12.24
N LEU A 104 19.97 0.16 -11.18
CA LEU A 104 19.34 1.35 -10.62
C LEU A 104 20.33 2.31 -9.93
N MET A 105 21.55 1.84 -9.66
CA MET A 105 22.63 2.62 -9.04
C MET A 105 23.66 3.13 -10.04
N GLU A 106 23.60 2.65 -11.29
CA GLU A 106 24.44 3.13 -12.37
C GLU A 106 24.10 4.58 -12.70
N ARG A 107 25.14 5.38 -12.90
CA ARG A 107 25.00 6.75 -13.34
C ARG A 107 25.10 6.78 -14.85
N ASP A 108 24.12 7.39 -15.47
CA ASP A 108 24.13 7.70 -16.89
C ASP A 108 25.40 8.50 -17.26
N GLU A 109 26.05 8.14 -18.37
CA GLU A 109 27.34 8.71 -18.76
C GLU A 109 27.24 10.21 -19.10
N LEU A 110 26.10 10.66 -19.62
CA LEU A 110 25.89 12.04 -20.07
C LEU A 110 25.38 12.95 -18.96
N SER A 111 24.38 12.49 -18.21
CA SER A 111 23.70 13.28 -17.17
C SER A 111 24.28 13.06 -15.78
N HIS A 112 25.07 11.99 -15.58
CA HIS A 112 25.61 11.54 -14.29
C HIS A 112 24.53 11.30 -13.22
N ARG A 113 23.28 11.09 -13.64
CA ARG A 113 22.13 10.79 -12.78
C ARG A 113 21.80 9.29 -12.84
N THR A 114 21.21 8.78 -11.77
CA THR A 114 20.73 7.40 -11.69
C THR A 114 19.24 7.32 -12.01
N ALA A 115 18.71 6.10 -12.09
CA ALA A 115 17.29 5.78 -12.27
C ALA A 115 16.41 6.38 -11.15
N ARG A 116 15.96 7.62 -11.31
CA ARG A 116 15.25 8.35 -10.24
C ARG A 116 13.91 7.70 -9.90
N PHE A 117 13.16 7.23 -10.89
CA PHE A 117 11.79 6.79 -10.69
C PHE A 117 11.72 5.32 -10.27
N GLU A 118 12.43 4.46 -10.98
CA GLU A 118 12.49 3.01 -10.75
C GLU A 118 13.05 2.70 -9.35
N ARG A 119 14.07 3.44 -8.93
CA ARG A 119 14.67 3.28 -7.60
C ARG A 119 13.71 3.64 -6.45
N GLN A 120 12.71 4.50 -6.68
CA GLN A 120 11.71 4.85 -5.67
C GLN A 120 10.66 3.75 -5.44
N LEU A 121 10.66 2.68 -6.25
CA LEU A 121 9.84 1.51 -5.97
C LEU A 121 10.38 0.68 -4.81
N PHE A 122 11.68 0.82 -4.49
CA PHE A 122 12.39 0.01 -3.50
C PHE A 122 12.89 0.86 -2.33
N ASP A 123 13.43 0.20 -1.31
CA ASP A 123 14.09 0.92 -0.23
C ASP A 123 15.42 1.52 -0.70
N ILE A 124 15.53 2.83 -0.61
CA ILE A 124 16.70 3.57 -1.08
C ILE A 124 17.80 3.61 -0.01
N THR A 125 17.40 3.41 1.25
CA THR A 125 18.26 3.46 2.43
C THR A 125 19.08 2.18 2.62
N ASP A 126 18.56 1.03 2.19
CA ASP A 126 19.30 -0.24 2.17
C ASP A 126 19.09 -1.01 0.86
N PRO A 127 19.86 -0.68 -0.21
CA PRO A 127 19.72 -1.30 -1.52
C PRO A 127 20.07 -2.80 -1.57
N GLU A 128 20.75 -3.33 -0.55
CA GLU A 128 21.17 -4.74 -0.47
C GLU A 128 20.18 -5.59 0.35
N ASN A 129 19.22 -4.97 1.07
CA ASN A 129 18.22 -5.71 1.83
C ASN A 129 17.10 -6.24 0.92
N HIS A 130 17.22 -7.51 0.57
CA HIS A 130 16.26 -8.23 -0.28
C HIS A 130 15.36 -9.20 0.50
N HIS A 131 15.37 -9.20 1.84
CA HIS A 131 14.84 -10.35 2.60
C HIS A 131 13.93 -10.03 3.79
N ASP A 132 13.74 -8.76 4.16
CA ASP A 132 12.97 -8.44 5.36
C ASP A 132 11.55 -7.93 5.09
N LEU A 133 10.65 -8.23 6.03
CA LEU A 133 9.41 -7.48 6.24
C LEU A 133 9.83 -6.03 6.60
N ASP A 134 9.97 -5.21 5.55
CA ASP A 134 10.91 -4.09 5.49
C ASP A 134 10.53 -2.90 6.39
N ARG A 135 9.30 -2.83 6.91
CA ARG A 135 8.97 -1.78 7.90
C ARG A 135 7.59 -1.93 8.52
N LEU A 136 7.51 -1.49 9.77
CA LEU A 136 6.24 -1.10 10.37
C LEU A 136 5.84 0.29 9.82
N GLU A 137 4.88 0.29 8.90
CA GLU A 137 4.39 1.50 8.21
C GLU A 137 3.13 2.07 8.86
N GLU A 138 2.37 1.27 9.61
CA GLU A 138 1.24 1.76 10.39
C GLU A 138 1.38 1.30 11.84
N LEU A 139 1.29 2.26 12.76
CA LEU A 139 1.18 2.01 14.19
C LEU A 139 0.39 3.15 14.80
N TYR A 140 -0.86 2.87 15.16
CA TYR A 140 -1.72 3.88 15.74
C TYR A 140 -2.66 3.31 16.80
N ILE A 141 -3.11 4.24 17.66
CA ILE A 141 -4.19 4.00 18.61
C ILE A 141 -5.34 4.92 18.21
N ASN A 142 -6.53 4.32 18.06
CA ASN A 142 -7.75 5.04 17.73
C ASN A 142 -8.74 4.97 18.90
N TYR A 143 -9.25 6.11 19.35
CA TYR A 143 -10.32 6.23 20.33
C TYR A 143 -11.58 6.81 19.68
N ARG A 144 -12.71 6.11 19.78
CA ARG A 144 -14.00 6.54 19.20
C ARG A 144 -15.06 6.63 20.28
N ARG A 145 -15.73 7.77 20.38
CA ARG A 145 -16.89 7.98 21.25
C ARG A 145 -17.96 8.82 20.55
N LYS A 146 -19.13 8.23 20.32
CA LYS A 146 -20.27 8.86 19.64
C LYS A 146 -19.84 9.44 18.28
N ARG A 147 -19.72 10.77 18.19
CA ARG A 147 -19.46 11.54 16.97
C ARG A 147 -18.00 11.97 16.81
N ILE A 148 -17.14 11.60 17.74
CA ILE A 148 -15.72 11.99 17.74
C ILE A 148 -14.87 10.71 17.61
N SER A 149 -13.90 10.75 16.70
CA SER A 149 -12.83 9.77 16.56
C SER A 149 -11.49 10.50 16.65
N LEU A 150 -10.58 9.98 17.48
CA LEU A 150 -9.21 10.48 17.60
C LEU A 150 -8.26 9.34 17.25
N THR A 151 -7.34 9.57 16.33
CA THR A 151 -6.28 8.62 16.03
C THR A 151 -4.92 9.26 16.26
N LEU A 152 -4.07 8.59 17.03
CA LEU A 152 -2.71 9.01 17.32
C LEU A 152 -1.72 7.97 16.80
N GLY A 153 -0.76 8.42 16.01
CA GLY A 153 0.34 7.63 15.50
C GLY A 153 0.41 7.64 13.97
N LYS A 154 1.15 6.67 13.43
CA LYS A 154 1.38 6.53 12.00
C LYS A 154 0.22 5.75 11.35
N GLN A 155 -0.49 6.41 10.44
CA GLN A 155 -1.73 5.91 9.84
C GLN A 155 -1.88 6.42 8.40
N SER A 156 -2.59 5.68 7.55
CA SER A 156 -3.03 6.18 6.25
C SER A 156 -4.24 7.11 6.43
N ILE A 157 -4.19 8.30 5.83
CA ILE A 157 -5.24 9.32 5.89
C ILE A 157 -5.58 9.75 4.47
N TYR A 158 -6.87 9.72 4.14
CA TYR A 158 -7.40 10.25 2.90
C TYR A 158 -8.28 11.47 3.19
N SER A 159 -7.90 12.64 2.68
CA SER A 159 -8.72 13.85 2.78
C SER A 159 -8.52 14.73 1.54
N PRO A 160 -9.42 15.68 1.23
CA PRO A 160 -9.22 16.61 0.12
C PRO A 160 -7.89 17.40 0.19
N LEU A 161 -7.32 17.56 1.39
CA LEU A 161 -6.02 18.21 1.61
C LEU A 161 -4.83 17.24 1.53
N VAL A 162 -5.07 15.95 1.74
CA VAL A 162 -4.06 14.89 1.77
C VAL A 162 -4.42 13.86 0.70
N ASN A 163 -3.74 13.96 -0.44
CA ASN A 163 -3.89 13.01 -1.53
C ASN A 163 -2.79 11.93 -1.45
N PRO A 164 -3.11 10.70 -1.03
CA PRO A 164 -2.15 9.62 -1.05
C PRO A 164 -1.73 9.34 -2.50
N GLN A 165 -0.41 9.30 -2.74
CA GLN A 165 0.13 8.96 -4.04
C GLN A 165 0.29 7.44 -4.15
N ASP A 166 -0.46 6.82 -5.05
CA ASP A 166 -0.39 5.36 -5.27
C ASP A 166 0.59 4.97 -6.40
N GLY A 167 1.43 5.90 -6.83
CA GLY A 167 2.36 5.69 -7.95
C GLY A 167 3.58 4.83 -7.60
N ARG A 168 3.66 4.21 -6.42
CA ARG A 168 4.82 3.47 -5.91
C ARG A 168 4.38 2.20 -5.19
N MET A 169 5.35 1.39 -4.75
CA MET A 169 5.07 0.18 -3.97
C MET A 169 4.73 0.46 -2.50
N LYS A 170 5.35 1.48 -1.89
CA LYS A 170 5.12 1.85 -0.48
C LYS A 170 3.86 2.74 -0.37
N PRO A 171 2.92 2.43 0.54
CA PRO A 171 1.75 3.27 0.76
C PRO A 171 2.15 4.62 1.40
N TYR A 172 1.32 5.64 1.17
CA TYR A 172 1.50 6.95 1.80
C TYR A 172 0.87 6.95 3.19
N VAL A 173 1.70 7.13 4.22
CA VAL A 173 1.29 7.13 5.63
C VAL A 173 1.75 8.42 6.31
N LEU A 174 0.93 8.94 7.22
CA LEU A 174 1.20 10.15 7.99
C LEU A 174 1.29 9.80 9.47
N ASP A 175 2.23 10.43 10.17
CA ASP A 175 2.36 10.34 11.62
C ASP A 175 1.82 11.60 12.27
N GLY A 176 0.91 11.42 13.23
CA GLY A 176 0.38 12.53 14.01
C GLY A 176 -0.94 12.24 14.69
N LEU A 177 -1.59 13.33 15.12
CA LEU A 177 -2.93 13.30 15.68
C LEU A 177 -3.95 13.66 14.59
N TRP A 178 -4.94 12.80 14.41
CA TRP A 178 -6.08 13.02 13.54
C TRP A 178 -7.37 13.02 14.35
N VAL A 179 -8.28 13.95 14.06
CA VAL A 179 -9.56 14.09 14.75
C VAL A 179 -10.68 14.20 13.72
N ASP A 180 -11.59 13.23 13.73
CA ASP A 180 -12.81 13.26 12.93
C ASP A 180 -14.00 13.62 13.80
N TYR A 181 -14.81 14.56 13.32
CA TYR A 181 -16.07 14.95 13.94
C TYR A 181 -17.22 14.85 12.94
N ALA A 182 -18.21 13.99 13.24
CA ALA A 182 -19.42 13.86 12.44
C ALA A 182 -20.55 14.72 13.05
N PRO A 183 -21.00 15.81 12.40
CA PRO A 183 -22.14 16.59 12.90
C PRO A 183 -23.44 15.78 12.86
N ALA A 184 -24.45 16.20 13.63
CA ALA A 184 -25.80 15.62 13.54
C ALA A 184 -26.40 15.88 12.15
N GLU A 185 -27.18 14.94 11.63
CA GLU A 185 -28.04 15.20 10.46
C GLU A 185 -28.84 16.49 10.68
N GLY A 186 -28.82 17.40 9.69
CA GLY A 186 -29.52 18.69 9.73
C GLY A 186 -28.64 19.95 9.71
N TRP A 187 -27.34 19.83 9.43
CA TRP A 187 -26.46 20.97 9.14
C TRP A 187 -26.00 20.94 7.69
N LEU A 188 -26.92 21.24 6.76
CA LEU A 188 -26.73 21.86 5.45
C LEU A 188 -28.10 22.27 4.90
#